data_AF-W7WFL0-F1
#
_entry.id   AF-W7WFL0-F1
#
_cell.length_a   1.000
_cell.length_b   1.000
_cell.length_c   1.000
_cell.angle_alpha   90.00
_cell.angle_beta   90.00
_cell.angle_gamma   90.00
#
_symmetry.space_group_name_H-M   'P 1'
#
loop_
_entity.id
_entity.type
_entity.pdbx_description
1 polymer ?
#
loop_
_entity_poly.entity_id
_entity_poly.type
_entity_poly.pdbx_seq_one_letter_code
_entity_poly.pdbx_strand_id
1 'polypeptide(L)'
;MNAPEVPKPPPSPHVMNTYGRLPFALSHGQGCRVWDTEGREYLDALGGIAVNTLGHAHPRLVPALTDQIGKLIHCSNYYQAPLQEQLAARLCDLSGLTNAFFCSTGLEANEAALKIARKFGHDKGIDRPEIIVYEKAFHGRSIATLSATGNPKVQAGFGPLVEGFVRVPLNDVAAIEEAAQTRPNVVAIFLEVIQGEGGINPATVPYLQALRRLCDEHDWLLMLDEVQCGIGRTGKWFAHQWAGIQPDVMPLAKGLARACRSAQWCVAHARPACSARATTAPPSAAIRWRCAPVSRRSP
;
A
#
# COMPACT_ATOMS: atom_id res chain seq x y z
N MET A 1 -39.92 31.42 -2.21
CA MET A 1 -39.52 30.02 -1.97
C MET A 1 -38.16 30.07 -1.32
N ASN A 2 -38.10 29.85 0.00
CA ASN A 2 -36.82 29.80 0.71
C ASN A 2 -36.09 28.53 0.28
N ALA A 3 -34.81 28.65 -0.04
CA ALA A 3 -33.95 27.49 -0.29
C ALA A 3 -34.07 26.52 0.90
N PRO A 4 -34.15 25.20 0.67
CA PRO A 4 -34.16 24.24 1.76
C PRO A 4 -32.92 24.47 2.62
N GLU A 5 -33.11 24.63 3.94
CA GLU A 5 -32.03 24.77 4.90
C GLU A 5 -31.04 23.64 4.70
N VAL A 6 -29.76 23.99 4.51
CA VAL A 6 -28.68 23.02 4.47
C VAL A 6 -28.63 22.36 5.86
N PRO A 7 -28.84 21.04 5.98
CA PRO A 7 -28.83 20.38 7.28
C PRO A 7 -27.49 20.64 7.98
N LYS A 8 -27.57 21.18 9.21
CA LYS A 8 -26.39 21.42 10.02
C LYS A 8 -25.68 20.07 10.26
N PRO A 9 -24.38 19.94 9.95
CA PRO A 9 -23.69 18.67 10.15
C PRO A 9 -23.76 18.26 11.63
N PRO A 10 -23.92 16.97 11.93
CA PRO A 10 -24.02 16.50 13.30
C PRO A 10 -22.76 16.90 14.08
N PRO A 11 -22.89 17.41 15.32
CA PRO A 11 -21.74 17.79 16.11
C PRO A 11 -20.89 16.54 16.38
N SER A 12 -19.61 16.59 16.02
CA SER A 12 -18.61 15.60 16.42
C SER A 12 -17.70 16.21 17.49
N PRO A 13 -18.21 16.53 18.70
CA PRO A 13 -17.52 17.38 19.67
C PRO A 13 -16.19 16.80 20.16
N HIS A 14 -15.98 15.50 19.97
CA HIS A 14 -14.81 14.77 20.44
C HIS A 14 -13.94 14.20 19.32
N VAL A 15 -14.25 14.46 18.04
CA VAL A 15 -13.47 13.98 16.90
C VAL A 15 -12.87 15.17 16.15
N MET A 16 -11.55 15.17 15.95
CA MET A 16 -10.87 16.22 15.20
C MET A 16 -11.47 16.41 13.81
N ASN A 17 -11.71 17.67 13.42
CA ASN A 17 -12.32 18.04 12.15
C ASN A 17 -11.32 17.90 10.98
N THR A 18 -11.04 16.66 10.61
CA THR A 18 -10.05 16.28 9.58
C THR A 18 -10.69 15.80 8.26
N TYR A 19 -12.03 15.77 8.20
CA TYR A 19 -12.81 15.28 7.07
C TYR A 19 -14.07 16.14 6.86
N GLY A 20 -14.41 16.42 5.59
CA GLY A 20 -15.71 16.99 5.22
C GLY A 20 -16.80 15.93 5.29
N ARG A 21 -17.41 15.75 6.47
CA ARG A 21 -18.46 14.74 6.70
C ARG A 21 -19.80 15.17 6.09
N LEU A 22 -20.54 14.20 5.54
CA LEU A 22 -21.93 14.40 5.13
C LEU A 22 -22.85 14.53 6.37
N PRO A 23 -23.99 15.23 6.27
CA PRO A 23 -24.84 15.55 7.43
C PRO A 23 -25.80 14.40 7.80
N PHE A 24 -25.34 13.15 7.80
CA PHE A 24 -26.12 11.99 8.26
C PHE A 24 -25.19 10.93 8.87
N ALA A 25 -25.75 9.99 9.64
CA ALA A 25 -25.01 8.94 10.33
C ALA A 25 -25.49 7.56 9.89
N LEU A 26 -24.56 6.68 9.49
CA LEU A 26 -24.86 5.29 9.15
C LEU A 26 -25.04 4.45 10.42
N SER A 27 -26.03 3.55 10.42
CA SER A 27 -26.32 2.62 11.52
C SER A 27 -25.80 1.21 11.22
N HIS A 28 -26.13 0.65 10.04
CA HIS A 28 -25.75 -0.70 9.65
C HIS A 28 -25.69 -0.86 8.12
N GLY A 29 -25.18 -1.99 7.65
CA GLY A 29 -25.14 -2.32 6.23
C GLY A 29 -25.19 -3.83 5.96
N GLN A 30 -25.65 -4.18 4.76
CA GLN A 30 -25.77 -5.55 4.27
C GLN A 30 -25.51 -5.57 2.75
N GLY A 31 -24.52 -6.36 2.32
CA GLY A 31 -24.12 -6.38 0.91
C GLY A 31 -23.67 -4.98 0.45
N CYS A 32 -24.28 -4.46 -0.61
CA CYS A 32 -24.03 -3.12 -1.12
C CYS A 32 -24.98 -2.04 -0.57
N ARG A 33 -25.81 -2.36 0.43
CA ARG A 33 -26.77 -1.42 1.03
C ARG A 33 -26.31 -0.99 2.42
N VAL A 34 -26.61 0.26 2.76
CA VAL A 34 -26.41 0.83 4.09
C VAL A 34 -27.65 1.60 4.50
N TRP A 35 -27.92 1.65 5.80
CA TRP A 35 -29.02 2.41 6.38
C TRP A 35 -28.48 3.47 7.32
N ASP A 36 -29.09 4.64 7.34
CA ASP A 36 -28.80 5.65 8.35
C ASP A 36 -29.54 5.38 9.67
N THR A 37 -29.36 6.27 10.65
CA THR A 37 -30.02 6.21 11.97
C THR A 37 -31.51 6.56 11.93
N GLU A 38 -32.00 7.10 10.81
CA GLU A 38 -33.42 7.42 10.58
C GLU A 38 -34.11 6.31 9.77
N GLY A 39 -33.37 5.26 9.40
CA GLY A 39 -33.87 4.09 8.67
C GLY A 39 -33.88 4.26 7.15
N ARG A 40 -33.31 5.34 6.59
CA ARG A 40 -33.22 5.52 5.14
C ARG A 40 -32.14 4.63 4.55
N GLU A 41 -32.49 3.94 3.47
CA GLU A 41 -31.58 3.06 2.73
C GLU A 41 -30.80 3.81 1.64
N TYR A 42 -29.54 3.44 1.47
CA TYR A 42 -28.65 3.93 0.42
C TYR A 42 -27.94 2.77 -0.28
N LEU A 43 -27.64 2.96 -1.57
CA LEU A 43 -26.64 2.16 -2.26
C LEU A 43 -25.24 2.67 -1.90
N ASP A 44 -24.41 1.83 -1.29
CA ASP A 44 -23.00 2.15 -1.02
C ASP A 44 -22.16 1.91 -2.28
N ALA A 45 -22.09 2.93 -3.13
CA ALA A 45 -21.23 2.95 -4.32
C ALA A 45 -19.79 3.40 -4.02
N LEU A 46 -19.48 3.80 -2.78
CA LEU A 46 -18.13 4.20 -2.36
C LEU A 46 -17.35 3.02 -1.76
N GLY A 47 -18.05 2.10 -1.10
CA GLY A 47 -17.49 0.91 -0.48
C GLY A 47 -16.43 1.24 0.57
N GLY A 48 -16.61 2.32 1.33
CA GLY A 48 -15.60 2.81 2.28
C GLY A 48 -14.26 3.17 1.62
N ILE A 49 -14.30 3.77 0.43
CA ILE A 49 -13.13 4.07 -0.41
C ILE A 49 -12.43 2.77 -0.80
N ALA A 50 -13.17 1.92 -1.52
CA ALA A 50 -12.75 0.62 -2.03
C ALA A 50 -12.39 -0.46 -0.98
N VAL A 51 -12.66 -0.25 0.32
CA VAL A 51 -12.41 -1.19 1.41
C VAL A 51 -13.40 -2.36 1.43
N ASN A 52 -14.69 -2.09 1.27
CA ASN A 52 -15.76 -3.06 1.43
C ASN A 52 -16.03 -3.84 0.13
N THR A 53 -15.00 -4.47 -0.44
CA THR A 53 -15.06 -5.23 -1.71
C THR A 53 -16.09 -6.36 -1.72
N LEU A 54 -16.31 -7.03 -0.58
CA LEU A 54 -17.31 -8.09 -0.41
C LEU A 54 -18.66 -7.58 0.12
N GLY A 55 -18.83 -6.27 0.23
CA GLY A 55 -19.98 -5.65 0.88
C GLY A 55 -19.95 -5.75 2.42
N HIS A 56 -20.99 -5.18 3.03
CA HIS A 56 -21.22 -5.15 4.47
C HIS A 56 -21.81 -6.46 4.97
N ALA A 57 -21.49 -6.84 6.22
CA ALA A 57 -22.02 -8.03 6.90
C ALA A 57 -21.96 -9.35 6.11
N HIS A 58 -20.92 -9.55 5.27
CA HIS A 58 -20.82 -10.76 4.43
C HIS A 58 -20.94 -12.06 5.25
N PRO A 59 -21.82 -13.01 4.84
CA PRO A 59 -22.22 -14.15 5.66
C PRO A 59 -21.11 -15.15 5.94
N ARG A 60 -20.03 -15.14 5.15
CA ARG A 60 -18.83 -15.97 5.41
C ARG A 60 -17.77 -15.26 6.24
N LEU A 61 -17.69 -13.93 6.17
CA LEU A 61 -16.62 -13.20 6.86
C LEU A 61 -16.96 -12.96 8.32
N VAL A 62 -18.22 -12.59 8.60
CA VAL A 62 -18.64 -12.29 9.98
C VAL A 62 -18.41 -13.49 10.91
N PRO A 63 -18.88 -14.71 10.58
CA PRO A 63 -18.63 -15.87 11.43
C PRO A 63 -17.13 -16.21 11.59
N ALA A 64 -16.35 -16.09 10.51
CA ALA A 64 -14.91 -16.37 10.57
C ALA A 64 -14.15 -15.40 11.49
N LEU A 65 -14.50 -14.11 11.45
CA LEU A 65 -13.94 -13.11 12.36
C LEU A 65 -14.38 -13.36 13.80
N THR A 66 -15.67 -13.63 14.03
CA THR A 66 -16.21 -13.91 15.37
C THR A 66 -15.53 -15.13 16.01
N ASP A 67 -15.36 -16.22 15.25
CA ASP A 67 -14.66 -17.42 15.71
C ASP A 67 -13.20 -17.12 16.09
N GLN A 68 -12.46 -16.41 15.23
CA GLN A 68 -11.06 -16.08 15.53
C GLN A 68 -10.91 -15.13 16.72
N ILE A 69 -11.82 -14.16 16.87
CA ILE A 69 -11.88 -13.23 18.02
C ILE A 69 -12.05 -14.00 19.33
N GLY A 70 -12.89 -15.05 19.34
CA GLY A 70 -13.08 -15.91 20.51
C GLY A 70 -11.87 -16.78 20.87
N LYS A 71 -10.88 -16.90 19.96
CA LYS A 71 -9.67 -17.72 20.14
C LYS A 71 -8.45 -16.87 20.48
N LEU A 72 -8.02 -16.01 19.56
CA LEU A 72 -6.81 -15.20 19.70
C LEU A 72 -6.77 -14.09 18.65
N ILE A 73 -6.61 -12.84 19.10
CA ILE A 73 -6.55 -11.65 18.22
C ILE A 73 -5.11 -11.15 18.02
N HIS A 74 -4.25 -11.28 19.04
CA HIS A 74 -2.90 -10.74 19.00
C HIS A 74 -1.94 -11.57 19.87
N CYS A 75 -0.79 -11.90 19.30
CA CYS A 75 0.30 -12.57 20.02
C CYS A 75 1.67 -11.94 19.77
N SER A 76 1.76 -10.73 19.21
CA SER A 76 3.01 -10.15 18.67
C SER A 76 3.65 -10.99 17.55
N ASN A 77 4.80 -10.54 17.04
CA ASN A 77 5.55 -11.23 15.99
C ASN A 77 6.56 -12.26 16.53
N TYR A 78 6.65 -12.47 17.85
CA TYR A 78 7.57 -13.46 18.42
C TYR A 78 7.07 -14.90 18.32
N TYR A 79 5.77 -15.08 18.09
CA TYR A 79 5.14 -16.39 18.00
C TYR A 79 4.75 -16.69 16.56
N GLN A 80 4.69 -17.97 16.21
CA GLN A 80 4.14 -18.39 14.94
C GLN A 80 2.63 -18.13 14.90
N ALA A 81 2.14 -17.63 13.77
CA ALA A 81 0.73 -17.40 13.52
C ALA A 81 0.29 -18.23 12.29
N PRO A 82 -0.26 -19.45 12.47
CA PRO A 82 -0.57 -20.34 11.35
C PRO A 82 -1.52 -19.75 10.30
N LEU A 83 -2.52 -18.97 10.71
CA LEU A 83 -3.45 -18.30 9.77
C LEU A 83 -2.77 -17.19 8.96
N GLN A 84 -1.80 -16.51 9.57
CA GLN A 84 -0.97 -15.51 8.90
C GLN A 84 -0.12 -16.16 7.80
N GLU A 85 0.50 -17.31 8.10
CA GLU A 85 1.28 -18.08 7.11
C GLU A 85 0.41 -18.60 5.96
N GLN A 86 -0.78 -19.15 6.27
CA GLN A 86 -1.72 -19.60 5.23
C GLN A 86 -2.11 -18.48 4.27
N LEU A 87 -2.33 -17.28 4.79
CA LEU A 87 -2.63 -16.11 3.97
C LEU A 87 -1.40 -15.62 3.21
N ALA A 88 -0.21 -15.64 3.82
CA ALA A 88 1.05 -15.34 3.14
C ALA A 88 1.27 -16.22 1.92
N ALA A 89 1.15 -17.55 2.09
CA ALA A 89 1.30 -18.54 1.03
C ALA A 89 0.32 -18.26 -0.12
N ARG A 90 -0.96 -18.03 0.20
CA ARG A 90 -1.98 -17.74 -0.81
C ARG A 90 -1.71 -16.44 -1.57
N LEU A 91 -1.22 -15.40 -0.90
CA LEU A 91 -0.87 -14.15 -1.57
C LEU A 91 0.35 -14.32 -2.49
N CYS A 92 1.34 -15.10 -2.06
CA CYS A 92 2.51 -15.44 -2.87
C CYS A 92 2.09 -16.21 -4.13
N ASP A 93 1.26 -17.25 -4.00
CA ASP A 93 0.73 -18.02 -5.13
C ASP A 93 -0.03 -17.15 -6.14
N LEU A 94 -0.85 -16.22 -5.66
CA LEU A 94 -1.66 -15.34 -6.50
C LEU A 94 -0.82 -14.24 -7.20
N SER A 95 0.28 -13.82 -6.58
CA SER A 95 1.08 -12.68 -7.04
C SER A 95 2.35 -13.08 -7.79
N GLY A 96 2.85 -14.30 -7.61
CA GLY A 96 4.18 -14.71 -8.06
C GLY A 96 5.33 -14.18 -7.20
N LEU A 97 5.04 -13.48 -6.10
CA LEU A 97 6.04 -13.01 -5.14
C LEU A 97 6.35 -14.10 -4.09
N THR A 98 7.42 -13.93 -3.31
CA THR A 98 7.95 -15.01 -2.45
C THR A 98 7.66 -14.85 -0.98
N ASN A 99 7.46 -13.62 -0.49
CA ASN A 99 7.33 -13.34 0.93
C ASN A 99 6.33 -12.21 1.18
N ALA A 100 5.76 -12.21 2.38
CA ALA A 100 4.82 -11.18 2.80
C ALA A 100 5.18 -10.67 4.20
N PHE A 101 4.98 -9.37 4.40
CA PHE A 101 5.09 -8.67 5.66
C PHE A 101 3.73 -8.07 6.03
N PHE A 102 3.35 -8.15 7.30
CA PHE A 102 2.04 -7.72 7.78
C PHE A 102 2.13 -6.52 8.69
N CYS A 103 1.26 -5.55 8.42
CA CYS A 103 1.09 -4.30 9.14
C CYS A 103 -0.41 -4.02 9.36
N SER A 104 -0.76 -2.81 9.82
CA SER A 104 -2.14 -2.48 10.17
C SER A 104 -2.80 -1.57 9.14
N THR A 105 -2.00 -0.82 8.38
CA THR A 105 -2.49 0.20 7.45
C THR A 105 -1.80 0.15 6.07
N GLY A 106 -2.47 0.65 5.03
CA GLY A 106 -1.85 0.86 3.72
C GLY A 106 -0.68 1.84 3.76
N LEU A 107 -0.72 2.85 4.63
CA LEU A 107 0.42 3.77 4.81
C LEU A 107 1.64 3.05 5.42
N GLU A 108 1.46 2.11 6.34
CA GLU A 108 2.57 1.29 6.87
C GLU A 108 3.13 0.33 5.81
N ALA A 109 2.27 -0.21 4.94
CA ALA A 109 2.70 -1.04 3.82
C ALA A 109 3.57 -0.23 2.84
N ASN A 110 3.18 1.01 2.59
CA ASN A 110 3.95 1.95 1.77
C ASN A 110 5.25 2.41 2.46
N GLU A 111 5.23 2.68 3.77
CA GLU A 111 6.47 2.91 4.55
C GLU A 111 7.42 1.72 4.45
N ALA A 112 6.92 0.49 4.53
CA ALA A 112 7.73 -0.71 4.37
C ALA A 112 8.37 -0.77 2.97
N ALA A 113 7.62 -0.47 1.91
CA ALA A 113 8.16 -0.39 0.54
C ALA A 113 9.25 0.69 0.40
N LEU A 114 9.02 1.89 0.94
CA LEU A 114 10.02 2.97 0.93
C LEU A 114 11.29 2.58 1.70
N LYS A 115 11.17 1.88 2.82
CA LYS A 115 12.31 1.34 3.58
C LYS A 115 13.07 0.27 2.81
N ILE A 116 12.36 -0.61 2.09
CA ILE A 116 12.97 -1.63 1.23
C ILE A 116 13.80 -0.95 0.14
N ALA A 117 13.26 0.05 -0.55
CA ALA A 117 13.99 0.78 -1.59
C ALA A 117 15.23 1.50 -1.04
N ARG A 118 15.12 2.19 0.10
CA ARG A 118 16.27 2.84 0.73
C ARG A 118 17.35 1.83 1.15
N LYS A 119 16.94 0.74 1.80
CA LYS A 119 17.88 -0.32 2.18
C LYS A 119 18.55 -0.92 0.95
N PHE A 120 17.82 -1.20 -0.11
CA PHE A 120 18.35 -1.70 -1.37
C PHE A 120 19.40 -0.75 -1.97
N GLY A 121 19.13 0.57 -1.95
CA GLY A 121 20.10 1.57 -2.37
C GLY A 121 21.37 1.62 -1.51
N HIS A 122 21.22 1.61 -0.18
CA HIS A 122 22.37 1.60 0.72
C HIS A 122 23.20 0.32 0.61
N ASP A 123 22.56 -0.84 0.42
CA ASP A 123 23.26 -2.11 0.18
C ASP A 123 24.05 -2.10 -1.15
N LYS A 124 23.68 -1.21 -2.09
CA LYS A 124 24.43 -0.91 -3.32
C LYS A 124 25.52 0.16 -3.15
N GLY A 125 25.70 0.70 -1.95
CA GLY A 125 26.67 1.78 -1.68
C GLY A 125 26.18 3.18 -2.05
N ILE A 126 24.89 3.37 -2.32
CA ILE A 126 24.32 4.69 -2.58
C ILE A 126 23.99 5.36 -1.23
N ASP A 127 24.68 6.45 -0.92
CA ASP A 127 24.53 7.18 0.35
C ASP A 127 23.16 7.87 0.47
N ARG A 128 22.62 8.37 -0.65
CA ARG A 128 21.33 9.08 -0.69
C ARG A 128 20.40 8.48 -1.74
N PRO A 129 19.80 7.30 -1.50
CA PRO A 129 18.93 6.64 -2.46
C PRO A 129 17.72 7.49 -2.81
N GLU A 130 17.38 7.52 -4.09
CA GLU A 130 16.26 8.28 -4.64
C GLU A 130 15.20 7.34 -5.22
N ILE A 131 13.93 7.73 -5.05
CA ILE A 131 12.78 6.95 -5.49
C ILE A 131 11.95 7.83 -6.43
N ILE A 132 11.68 7.34 -7.64
CA ILE A 132 10.78 7.99 -8.57
C ILE A 132 9.34 7.79 -8.07
N VAL A 133 8.60 8.89 -7.95
CA VAL A 133 7.20 8.98 -7.51
C VAL A 133 6.43 9.91 -8.44
N TYR A 134 5.11 9.94 -8.32
CA TYR A 134 4.26 10.53 -9.36
C TYR A 134 3.52 11.77 -8.89
N GLU A 135 3.31 12.70 -9.82
CA GLU A 135 2.31 13.76 -9.64
C GLU A 135 0.93 13.16 -9.36
N LYS A 136 0.12 13.83 -8.53
CA LYS A 136 -1.24 13.39 -8.14
C LYS A 136 -1.32 12.04 -7.39
N ALA A 137 -0.19 11.40 -7.07
CA ALA A 137 -0.17 10.15 -6.32
C ALA A 137 -0.68 10.33 -4.88
N PHE A 138 -1.17 9.26 -4.26
CA PHE A 138 -1.54 9.21 -2.84
C PHE A 138 -1.06 7.90 -2.19
N HIS A 139 -0.03 8.01 -1.34
CA HIS A 139 0.61 6.85 -0.69
C HIS A 139 0.42 6.83 0.83
N GLY A 140 -0.24 7.83 1.42
CA GLY A 140 -0.49 7.89 2.86
C GLY A 140 -0.26 9.26 3.46
N ARG A 141 -0.30 9.32 4.79
CA ARG A 141 -0.19 10.56 5.57
C ARG A 141 0.86 10.50 6.69
N SER A 142 1.71 9.46 6.75
CA SER A 142 2.94 9.51 7.54
C SER A 142 3.93 10.46 6.86
N ILE A 143 4.91 10.99 7.58
CA ILE A 143 5.83 11.99 7.02
C ILE A 143 6.55 11.49 5.75
N ALA A 144 6.99 10.23 5.66
CA ALA A 144 7.62 9.73 4.45
C ALA A 144 6.62 9.45 3.32
N THR A 145 5.47 8.82 3.61
CA THR A 145 4.43 8.57 2.57
C THR A 145 3.76 9.85 2.08
N LEU A 146 3.65 10.86 2.94
CA LEU A 146 3.21 12.22 2.60
C LEU A 146 4.21 12.90 1.67
N SER A 147 5.51 12.66 1.86
CA SER A 147 6.57 13.18 1.00
C SER A 147 6.55 12.53 -0.40
N ALA A 148 6.21 11.24 -0.47
CA ALA A 148 5.97 10.51 -1.72
C ALA A 148 4.64 10.88 -2.42
N THR A 149 3.65 11.36 -1.67
CA THR A 149 2.33 11.76 -2.17
C THR A 149 2.41 13.03 -3.04
N GLY A 150 1.78 13.03 -4.21
CA GLY A 150 1.87 14.09 -5.21
C GLY A 150 0.82 15.20 -5.08
N ASN A 151 0.42 15.57 -3.87
CA ASN A 151 -0.65 16.56 -3.62
C ASN A 151 -0.17 17.67 -2.64
N PRO A 152 0.12 18.89 -3.14
CA PRO A 152 0.59 19.99 -2.30
C PRO A 152 -0.37 20.41 -1.18
N LYS A 153 -1.69 20.26 -1.39
CA LYS A 153 -2.69 20.64 -0.38
C LYS A 153 -2.62 19.77 0.86
N VAL A 154 -2.33 18.47 0.70
CA VAL A 154 -2.19 17.57 1.87
C VAL A 154 -0.83 17.69 2.54
N GLN A 155 0.18 18.20 1.84
CA GLN A 155 1.54 18.44 2.35
C GLN A 155 1.66 19.74 3.15
N ALA A 156 0.82 20.74 2.85
CA ALA A 156 0.89 22.06 3.45
C ALA A 156 0.82 21.98 4.99
N GLY A 157 1.79 22.63 5.66
CA GLY A 157 1.87 22.71 7.12
C GLY A 157 2.68 21.60 7.81
N PHE A 158 3.20 20.61 7.08
CA PHE A 158 3.94 19.47 7.65
C PHE A 158 5.44 19.47 7.32
N GLY A 159 5.99 20.57 6.79
CA GLY A 159 7.40 20.68 6.44
C GLY A 159 8.34 20.78 7.65
N PRO A 160 9.64 20.42 7.50
CA PRO A 160 10.27 19.91 6.29
C PRO A 160 9.89 18.45 5.99
N LEU A 161 9.71 18.14 4.70
CA LEU A 161 9.39 16.80 4.22
C LEU A 161 10.64 15.94 4.04
N VAL A 162 10.44 14.63 3.93
CA VAL A 162 11.52 13.67 3.68
C VAL A 162 12.05 13.84 2.25
N GLU A 163 13.36 13.95 2.11
CA GLU A 163 14.05 14.06 0.82
C GLU A 163 14.21 12.69 0.12
N GLY A 164 14.72 12.72 -1.11
CA GLY A 164 15.00 11.50 -1.91
C GLY A 164 13.84 11.04 -2.79
N PHE A 165 12.94 11.95 -3.17
CA PHE A 165 11.82 11.68 -4.08
C PHE A 165 11.95 12.48 -5.36
N VAL A 166 11.90 11.79 -6.50
CA VAL A 166 11.93 12.37 -7.85
C VAL A 166 10.51 12.33 -8.41
N ARG A 167 9.90 13.49 -8.66
CA ARG A 167 8.51 13.57 -9.10
C ARG A 167 8.44 13.59 -10.62
N VAL A 168 7.61 12.75 -11.22
CA VAL A 168 7.37 12.69 -12.68
C VAL A 168 5.88 12.61 -13.01
N PRO A 169 5.45 12.99 -14.23
CA PRO A 169 4.10 12.76 -14.71
C PRO A 169 3.83 11.27 -14.98
N LEU A 170 2.57 10.85 -14.79
CA LEU A 170 2.13 9.48 -15.12
C LEU A 170 2.03 9.28 -16.63
N ASN A 171 2.36 8.08 -17.12
CA ASN A 171 2.34 7.70 -18.54
C ASN A 171 3.36 8.45 -19.43
N ASP A 172 4.41 9.00 -18.84
CA ASP A 172 5.53 9.62 -19.55
C ASP A 172 6.79 8.78 -19.38
N VAL A 173 7.16 8.01 -20.42
CA VAL A 173 8.38 7.17 -20.38
C VAL A 173 9.63 8.04 -20.50
N ALA A 174 9.57 9.13 -21.26
CA ALA A 174 10.72 10.01 -21.49
C ALA A 174 11.16 10.66 -20.17
N ALA A 175 10.23 11.02 -19.29
CA ALA A 175 10.54 11.51 -17.95
C ALA A 175 11.29 10.48 -17.08
N ILE A 176 11.02 9.18 -17.25
CA ILE A 176 11.74 8.11 -16.54
C ILE A 176 13.14 7.94 -17.10
N GLU A 177 13.28 7.96 -18.42
CA GLU A 177 14.57 7.87 -19.11
C GLU A 177 15.47 9.07 -18.77
N GLU A 178 14.91 10.29 -18.71
CA GLU A 178 15.61 11.49 -18.27
C GLU A 178 16.08 11.34 -16.81
N ALA A 179 15.23 10.85 -15.91
CA ALA A 179 15.62 10.59 -14.54
C ALA A 179 16.75 9.55 -14.46
N ALA A 180 16.72 8.50 -15.29
CA ALA A 180 17.79 7.50 -15.36
C ALA A 180 19.14 8.09 -15.81
N GLN A 181 19.11 9.06 -16.73
CA GLN A 181 20.31 9.71 -17.24
C GLN A 181 20.88 10.76 -16.29
N THR A 182 20.01 11.51 -15.61
CA THR A 182 20.40 12.69 -14.84
C THR A 182 20.56 12.42 -13.34
N ARG A 183 20.03 11.30 -12.84
CA ARG A 183 19.98 10.99 -11.40
C ARG A 183 20.61 9.63 -11.07
N PRO A 184 21.93 9.60 -10.80
CA PRO A 184 22.65 8.34 -10.56
C PRO A 184 22.23 7.61 -9.27
N ASN A 185 21.49 8.28 -8.38
CA ASN A 185 21.07 7.74 -7.09
C ASN A 185 19.69 7.09 -7.11
N VAL A 186 19.01 7.02 -8.26
CA VAL A 186 17.71 6.35 -8.35
C VAL A 186 17.87 4.86 -8.11
N VAL A 187 16.98 4.31 -7.29
CA VAL A 187 17.00 2.88 -6.90
C VAL A 187 15.66 2.19 -7.07
N ALA A 188 14.58 2.95 -7.25
CA ALA A 188 13.24 2.40 -7.37
C ALA A 188 12.27 3.35 -8.08
N ILE A 189 11.24 2.76 -8.67
CA ILE A 189 10.04 3.46 -9.15
C ILE A 189 8.88 3.01 -8.26
N PHE A 190 8.13 3.96 -7.70
CA PHE A 190 6.98 3.70 -6.85
C PHE A 190 5.73 4.39 -7.37
N LEU A 191 4.72 3.61 -7.78
CA LEU A 191 3.49 4.13 -8.37
C LEU A 191 2.25 3.36 -7.99
N GLU A 192 1.11 4.05 -8.00
CA GLU A 192 -0.21 3.41 -8.10
C GLU A 192 -0.43 2.92 -9.54
N VAL A 193 -0.85 1.66 -9.73
CA VAL A 193 -1.22 1.16 -11.08
C VAL A 193 -2.41 1.93 -11.65
N ILE A 194 -3.34 2.33 -10.78
CA ILE A 194 -4.40 3.30 -11.08
C ILE A 194 -4.39 4.31 -9.94
N GLN A 195 -4.09 5.57 -10.24
CA GLN A 195 -4.14 6.63 -9.25
C GLN A 195 -5.59 6.85 -8.79
N GLY A 196 -5.89 6.48 -7.55
CA GLY A 196 -7.24 6.55 -7.02
C GLY A 196 -7.65 7.98 -6.71
N GLU A 197 -7.03 8.53 -5.67
CA GLU A 197 -7.31 9.89 -5.17
C GLU A 197 -6.89 10.98 -6.17
N GLY A 198 -5.94 10.66 -7.07
CA GLY A 198 -5.48 11.55 -8.14
C GLY A 198 -6.50 11.79 -9.26
N GLY A 199 -7.67 11.12 -9.22
CA GLY A 199 -8.76 11.30 -10.19
C GLY A 199 -9.03 10.08 -11.07
N ILE A 200 -8.72 8.86 -10.63
CA ILE A 200 -8.88 7.62 -11.40
C ILE A 200 -8.07 7.67 -12.70
N ASN A 201 -6.76 7.88 -12.59
CA ASN A 201 -5.84 7.92 -13.73
C ASN A 201 -5.14 6.56 -13.88
N PRO A 202 -5.47 5.73 -14.87
CA PRO A 202 -4.80 4.45 -15.08
C PRO A 202 -3.41 4.63 -15.72
N ALA A 203 -2.42 3.88 -15.21
CA ALA A 203 -1.20 3.63 -15.96
C ALA A 203 -1.54 2.75 -17.18
N THR A 204 -1.06 3.13 -18.36
CA THR A 204 -1.30 2.34 -19.57
C THR A 204 -0.49 1.05 -19.53
N VAL A 205 -0.98 0.00 -20.19
CA VAL A 205 -0.27 -1.29 -20.28
C VAL A 205 1.14 -1.13 -20.90
N PRO A 206 1.31 -0.42 -22.04
CA PRO A 206 2.64 -0.17 -22.60
C PRO A 206 3.57 0.58 -21.64
N TYR A 207 3.03 1.52 -20.86
CA TYR A 207 3.80 2.24 -19.85
C TYR A 207 4.31 1.31 -18.75
N LEU A 208 3.45 0.49 -18.15
CA LEU A 208 3.84 -0.48 -17.11
C LEU A 208 4.90 -1.48 -17.63
N GLN A 209 4.76 -1.94 -18.87
CA GLN A 209 5.74 -2.81 -19.51
C GLN A 209 7.08 -2.10 -19.73
N ALA A 210 7.06 -0.81 -20.09
CA ALA A 210 8.28 -0.01 -20.20
C ALA A 210 8.96 0.18 -18.84
N LEU A 211 8.21 0.48 -17.77
CA LEU A 211 8.76 0.58 -16.42
C LEU A 211 9.43 -0.71 -15.97
N ARG A 212 8.81 -1.87 -16.24
CA ARG A 212 9.42 -3.16 -15.91
C ARG A 212 10.77 -3.35 -16.60
N ARG A 213 10.84 -3.09 -17.91
CA ARG A 213 12.10 -3.17 -18.67
C ARG A 213 13.16 -2.21 -18.12
N LEU A 214 12.81 -0.94 -17.91
CA LEU A 214 13.74 0.07 -17.37
C LEU A 214 14.24 -0.31 -15.97
N CYS A 215 13.36 -0.81 -15.10
CA CYS A 215 13.78 -1.31 -13.80
C CYS A 215 14.73 -2.52 -13.91
N ASP A 216 14.57 -3.38 -14.91
CA ASP A 216 15.49 -4.50 -15.14
C ASP A 216 16.84 -4.04 -15.68
N GLU A 217 16.84 -3.09 -16.63
CA GLU A 217 18.04 -2.52 -17.26
C GLU A 217 18.91 -1.74 -16.26
N HIS A 218 18.28 -0.97 -15.36
CA HIS A 218 18.98 -0.14 -14.37
C HIS A 218 19.15 -0.82 -13.00
N ASP A 219 18.66 -2.06 -12.84
CA ASP A 219 18.60 -2.78 -11.57
C ASP A 219 17.91 -1.93 -10.47
N TRP A 220 16.75 -1.40 -10.79
CA TRP A 220 15.86 -0.69 -9.88
C TRP A 220 14.71 -1.59 -9.43
N LEU A 221 14.14 -1.27 -8.28
CA LEU A 221 12.91 -1.93 -7.82
C LEU A 221 11.69 -1.30 -8.50
N LEU A 222 10.85 -2.13 -9.10
CA LEU A 222 9.50 -1.74 -9.50
C LEU A 222 8.54 -1.99 -8.34
N MET A 223 8.05 -0.92 -7.73
CA MET A 223 7.14 -0.99 -6.58
C MET A 223 5.75 -0.50 -7.00
N LEU A 224 4.75 -1.37 -6.92
CA LEU A 224 3.38 -1.08 -7.35
C LEU A 224 2.44 -0.99 -6.14
N ASP A 225 2.00 0.23 -5.82
CA ASP A 225 0.97 0.48 -4.82
C ASP A 225 -0.38 -0.02 -5.35
N GLU A 226 -0.79 -1.18 -4.84
CA GLU A 226 -2.05 -1.83 -5.14
C GLU A 226 -3.02 -1.77 -3.96
N VAL A 227 -2.81 -0.83 -3.03
CA VAL A 227 -3.68 -0.64 -1.85
C VAL A 227 -5.13 -0.42 -2.26
N GLN A 228 -5.38 0.36 -3.31
CA GLN A 228 -6.75 0.67 -3.77
C GLN A 228 -7.21 -0.20 -4.96
N CYS A 229 -6.31 -0.47 -5.91
CA CYS A 229 -6.66 -1.13 -7.18
C CYS A 229 -6.44 -2.66 -7.18
N GLY A 230 -5.83 -3.21 -6.14
CA GLY A 230 -5.65 -4.65 -5.97
C GLY A 230 -6.88 -5.35 -5.41
N ILE A 231 -6.70 -6.63 -5.05
CA ILE A 231 -7.69 -7.51 -4.42
C ILE A 231 -9.00 -7.57 -5.20
N GLY A 232 -8.91 -7.93 -6.49
CA GLY A 232 -10.09 -8.16 -7.33
C GLY A 232 -10.75 -6.89 -7.87
N ARG A 233 -10.34 -5.70 -7.43
CA ARG A 233 -11.02 -4.42 -7.76
C ARG A 233 -11.13 -4.17 -9.26
N THR A 234 -10.11 -4.56 -10.03
CA THR A 234 -10.03 -4.33 -11.47
C THR A 234 -10.44 -5.55 -12.31
N GLY A 235 -11.00 -6.60 -11.69
CA GLY A 235 -11.35 -7.85 -12.37
C GLY A 235 -10.22 -8.90 -12.43
N LYS A 236 -9.00 -8.54 -11.99
CA LYS A 236 -7.91 -9.47 -11.66
C LYS A 236 -7.58 -9.36 -10.17
N TRP A 237 -6.83 -10.33 -9.64
CA TRP A 237 -6.37 -10.26 -8.25
C TRP A 237 -5.55 -9.02 -7.99
N PHE A 238 -4.64 -8.69 -8.92
CA PHE A 238 -3.81 -7.49 -8.88
C PHE A 238 -3.86 -6.79 -10.24
N ALA A 239 -3.93 -5.47 -10.25
CA ALA A 239 -4.07 -4.64 -11.44
C ALA A 239 -2.86 -4.79 -12.39
N HIS A 240 -1.64 -4.97 -11.87
CA HIS A 240 -0.45 -5.15 -12.70
C HIS A 240 -0.53 -6.37 -13.63
N GLN A 241 -1.33 -7.37 -13.26
CA GLN A 241 -1.51 -8.61 -14.03
C GLN A 241 -2.19 -8.34 -15.40
N TRP A 242 -2.83 -7.20 -15.59
CA TRP A 242 -3.32 -6.77 -16.90
C TRP A 242 -2.20 -6.43 -17.88
N ALA A 243 -1.04 -6.00 -17.38
CA ALA A 243 0.13 -5.69 -18.20
C ALA A 243 1.08 -6.88 -18.40
N GLY A 244 0.83 -8.01 -17.72
CA GLY A 244 1.67 -9.22 -17.82
C GLY A 244 3.08 -9.05 -17.23
N ILE A 245 3.26 -8.10 -16.32
CA ILE A 245 4.52 -7.84 -15.63
C ILE A 245 4.48 -8.38 -14.19
N GLN A 246 5.62 -8.47 -13.52
CA GLN A 246 5.70 -8.75 -12.09
C GLN A 246 6.42 -7.61 -11.37
N PRO A 247 5.85 -7.04 -10.28
CA PRO A 247 6.55 -6.05 -9.45
C PRO A 247 7.62 -6.71 -8.58
N ASP A 248 8.56 -5.92 -8.07
CA ASP A 248 9.49 -6.34 -7.03
C ASP A 248 8.89 -6.16 -5.63
N VAL A 249 8.08 -5.11 -5.43
CA VAL A 249 7.35 -4.86 -4.17
C VAL A 249 5.91 -4.44 -4.47
N MET A 250 4.95 -4.96 -3.71
CA MET A 250 3.52 -4.68 -3.89
C MET A 250 2.81 -4.46 -2.54
N PRO A 251 2.66 -3.20 -2.11
CA PRO A 251 1.79 -2.85 -0.99
C PRO A 251 0.31 -3.16 -1.28
N LEU A 252 -0.39 -3.75 -0.30
CA LEU A 252 -1.80 -4.15 -0.36
C LEU A 252 -2.56 -3.78 0.92
N ALA A 253 -3.78 -3.30 0.81
CA ALA A 253 -4.62 -3.03 1.99
C ALA A 253 -6.10 -3.03 1.59
N LYS A 254 -6.93 -2.22 2.24
CA LYS A 254 -8.35 -2.00 1.94
C LYS A 254 -9.13 -3.31 1.73
N GLY A 255 -9.36 -3.69 0.47
CA GLY A 255 -10.11 -4.88 0.08
C GLY A 255 -9.61 -6.18 0.69
N LEU A 256 -8.33 -6.24 1.10
CA LEU A 256 -7.75 -7.41 1.74
C LEU A 256 -8.24 -7.63 3.18
N ALA A 257 -8.51 -6.53 3.90
CA ALA A 257 -8.70 -6.53 5.36
C ALA A 257 -10.14 -6.31 5.82
N ARG A 258 -10.99 -5.76 4.93
CA ARG A 258 -12.39 -5.36 5.17
C ARG A 258 -12.63 -4.82 6.60
N ALA A 259 -12.18 -3.59 6.85
CA ALA A 259 -12.39 -2.83 8.10
C ALA A 259 -11.85 -3.43 9.42
N CYS A 260 -11.38 -4.69 9.45
CA CYS A 260 -10.55 -5.19 10.55
C CYS A 260 -9.20 -4.45 10.47
N ARG A 261 -9.02 -3.46 11.34
CA ARG A 261 -7.80 -2.63 11.43
C ARG A 261 -6.52 -3.44 11.74
N SER A 262 -6.65 -4.73 11.98
CA SER A 262 -5.59 -5.64 12.43
C SER A 262 -4.85 -6.40 11.32
N ALA A 263 -5.18 -6.23 10.03
CA ALA A 263 -4.43 -6.95 9.00
C ALA A 263 -4.41 -6.23 7.63
N GLN A 264 -3.38 -5.41 7.38
CA GLN A 264 -3.04 -4.81 6.09
C GLN A 264 -1.59 -5.19 5.71
N TRP A 265 -1.19 -5.18 4.44
CA TRP A 265 -0.14 -6.11 3.95
C TRP A 265 0.87 -5.39 3.06
N CYS A 266 2.16 -5.70 3.19
CA CYS A 266 3.16 -5.40 2.18
C CYS A 266 3.69 -6.73 1.66
N VAL A 267 3.43 -7.07 0.40
CA VAL A 267 4.02 -8.27 -0.21
C VAL A 267 5.28 -7.82 -0.92
N ALA A 268 6.42 -8.42 -0.58
CA ALA A 268 7.70 -8.04 -1.14
C ALA A 268 8.39 -9.28 -1.68
N HIS A 269 8.83 -9.20 -2.94
CA HIS A 269 9.83 -10.12 -3.44
C HIS A 269 11.21 -9.51 -3.13
N ALA A 270 11.96 -10.16 -2.25
CA ALA A 270 13.39 -9.92 -2.24
C ALA A 270 13.94 -10.64 -3.46
N ARG A 271 14.27 -9.91 -4.54
CA ARG A 271 15.17 -10.45 -5.57
C ARG A 271 16.35 -11.08 -4.81
N PRO A 272 16.62 -12.39 -4.92
CA PRO A 272 17.92 -12.90 -4.54
C PRO A 272 18.91 -12.08 -5.34
N ALA A 273 19.84 -11.41 -4.66
CA ALA A 273 20.82 -10.51 -5.27
C ALA A 273 21.20 -10.97 -6.68
N CYS A 274 20.90 -10.11 -7.67
CA CYS A 274 21.22 -10.31 -9.07
C CYS A 274 22.63 -10.90 -9.15
N SER A 275 22.76 -12.08 -9.77
CA SER A 275 23.96 -12.92 -9.71
C SER A 275 25.21 -12.11 -10.04
N ALA A 276 25.95 -11.71 -9.01
CA ALA A 276 27.33 -11.32 -9.18
C ALA A 276 28.06 -12.53 -9.75
N ARG A 277 28.74 -12.34 -10.89
CA ARG A 277 29.64 -13.32 -11.49
C ARG A 277 30.45 -14.00 -10.39
N ALA A 278 30.52 -15.32 -10.47
CA ALA A 278 31.19 -16.18 -9.51
C ALA A 278 32.53 -15.59 -9.01
N THR A 279 32.50 -15.02 -7.80
CA THR A 279 33.68 -14.89 -6.95
C THR A 279 33.31 -15.50 -5.61
N THR A 280 34.09 -16.50 -5.22
CA THR A 280 33.93 -17.38 -4.08
C THR A 280 33.71 -16.63 -2.77
N ALA A 281 32.46 -16.50 -2.33
CA ALA A 281 32.09 -16.13 -0.96
C ALA A 281 30.76 -16.84 -0.59
N PRO A 282 30.59 -17.32 0.66
CA PRO A 282 29.48 -18.18 1.02
C PRO A 282 28.13 -17.43 1.04
N PRO A 283 27.00 -18.12 0.79
CA PRO A 283 25.70 -17.48 0.66
C PRO A 283 25.11 -17.15 2.03
N SER A 284 25.14 -15.88 2.43
CA SER A 284 24.31 -15.39 3.54
C SER A 284 23.79 -13.98 3.29
N ALA A 285 22.80 -13.83 2.41
CA ALA A 285 22.06 -12.58 2.27
C ALA A 285 20.60 -12.82 1.91
N ALA A 286 19.89 -13.56 2.77
CA ALA A 286 18.46 -13.31 2.94
C ALA A 286 18.33 -12.11 3.88
N ILE A 287 17.45 -11.15 3.56
CA ILE A 287 17.12 -10.03 4.43
C ILE A 287 16.58 -10.60 5.75
N ARG A 288 17.44 -10.73 6.76
CA ARG A 288 17.06 -11.15 8.10
C ARG A 288 16.82 -9.91 8.95
N TRP A 289 15.57 -9.66 9.31
CA TRP A 289 15.23 -8.78 10.42
C TRP A 289 15.64 -9.47 11.73
N ARG A 290 16.93 -9.40 12.11
CA ARG A 290 17.38 -9.89 13.42
C ARG A 290 17.15 -8.79 14.46
N CYS A 291 16.25 -9.02 15.41
CA CYS A 291 16.31 -8.33 16.70
C CYS A 291 17.61 -8.74 17.40
N ALA A 292 18.38 -7.77 17.88
CA ALA A 292 19.55 -8.03 18.73
C ALA A 292 19.10 -8.78 20.00
N PRO A 293 19.89 -9.75 20.52
CA PRO A 293 19.56 -10.42 21.76
C PRO A 293 19.63 -9.43 22.93
N VAL A 294 18.54 -9.36 23.70
CA VAL A 294 18.54 -8.70 25.01
C VAL A 294 19.48 -9.48 25.91
N SER A 295 20.58 -8.85 26.34
CA SER A 295 21.48 -9.45 27.31
C SER A 295 20.74 -9.63 28.64
N ARG A 296 20.52 -10.88 29.03
CA ARG A 296 20.07 -11.20 30.39
C ARG A 296 21.18 -10.83 31.35
N ARG A 297 21.04 -9.73 32.08
CA ARG A 297 21.71 -9.59 33.37
C ARG A 297 20.96 -10.50 34.34
N SER A 298 21.66 -11.53 34.82
CA SER A 298 21.20 -12.38 35.92
C SER A 298 21.41 -11.62 37.25
N PRO A 299 20.73 -12.04 38.33
CA PRO A 299 20.22 -11.16 39.39
C PRO A 299 21.28 -10.44 40.22
#